data_AF-A0A2N3V132-F1
#
_entry.id   AF-A0A2N3V132-F1
#
_cell.length_a   1.000
_cell.length_b   1.000
_cell.length_c   1.000
_cell.angle_alpha   90.00
_cell.angle_beta   90.00
_cell.angle_gamma   90.00
#
_symmetry.space_group_name_H-M   'P 1'
#
loop_
_entity.id
_entity.type
_entity.pdbx_description
1 polymer ?
#
loop_
_entity_poly.entity_id
_entity_poly.type
_entity_poly.pdbx_seq_one_letter_code
_entity_poly.pdbx_strand_id
1 'polypeptide(L)'
;MTWNEARNLIENSIVEEIKLDYNSQYRKVVRAQGFLCNRYDYNGSPGYKVQIGKRSFIEIPFTMLQNVFEEAVSADGVYNKNIFRIHYPTRAERKVGHPCHVHVVGKIFEKAGVALPIDSKNYRIVDKKKPR
;
A
#
# COMPACT_ATOMS: atom_id res chain seq x y z
N MET A 1 -14.26 -8.60 -1.66
CA MET A 1 -13.85 -8.07 -2.98
C MET A 1 -12.65 -8.86 -3.50
N THR A 2 -12.46 -8.93 -4.81
CA THR A 2 -11.31 -9.60 -5.47
C THR A 2 -10.13 -8.63 -5.65
N TRP A 3 -8.93 -9.16 -5.93
CA TRP A 3 -7.77 -8.31 -6.24
C TRP A 3 -8.01 -7.42 -7.47
N ASN A 4 -8.67 -7.93 -8.52
CA ASN A 4 -8.93 -7.14 -9.72
C ASN A 4 -9.82 -5.92 -9.43
N GLU A 5 -10.84 -6.08 -8.58
CA GLU A 5 -11.67 -4.97 -8.12
C GLU A 5 -10.87 -3.97 -7.27
N ALA A 6 -10.04 -4.47 -6.34
CA ALA A 6 -9.18 -3.62 -5.52
C ALA A 6 -8.17 -2.83 -6.36
N ARG A 7 -7.56 -3.49 -7.35
CA ARG A 7 -6.62 -2.89 -8.29
C ARG A 7 -7.29 -1.76 -9.09
N ASN A 8 -8.48 -2.00 -9.63
CA ASN A 8 -9.23 -0.96 -10.35
C ASN A 8 -9.54 0.25 -9.45
N LEU A 9 -9.88 0.03 -8.18
CA LEU A 9 -10.10 1.13 -7.23
C LEU A 9 -8.81 1.91 -6.97
N ILE A 10 -7.69 1.21 -6.80
CA ILE A 10 -6.37 1.81 -6.58
C ILE A 10 -5.93 2.62 -7.80
N GLU A 11 -5.96 2.04 -9.00
CA GLU A 11 -5.50 2.72 -10.22
C GLU A 11 -6.35 3.96 -10.55
N ASN A 12 -7.65 3.95 -10.25
CA ASN A 12 -8.52 5.11 -10.48
C ASN A 12 -8.41 6.19 -9.38
N SER A 13 -8.06 5.80 -8.16
CA SER A 13 -8.04 6.73 -7.02
C SER A 13 -6.65 7.31 -6.74
N ILE A 14 -5.59 6.57 -7.07
CA ILE A 14 -4.22 6.90 -6.69
C ILE A 14 -3.48 7.46 -7.89
N VAL A 15 -3.53 8.79 -8.00
CA VAL A 15 -2.90 9.58 -9.07
C VAL A 15 -1.68 10.36 -8.55
N GLU A 16 -0.90 10.96 -9.44
CA GLU A 16 0.21 11.83 -9.04
C GLU A 16 -0.26 12.99 -8.17
N GLU A 17 0.60 13.40 -7.23
CA GLU A 17 0.39 14.45 -6.24
C GLU A 17 -0.69 14.17 -5.18
N ILE A 18 -1.35 13.01 -5.23
CA ILE A 18 -2.32 12.67 -4.21
C ILE A 18 -1.64 12.51 -2.85
N LYS A 19 -2.20 13.17 -1.83
CA LYS A 19 -1.82 12.95 -0.44
C LYS A 19 -2.46 11.67 0.06
N LEU A 20 -1.62 10.75 0.51
CA LEU A 20 -2.03 9.49 1.15
C LEU A 20 -2.36 9.69 2.63
N ASP A 21 -1.77 10.70 3.26
CA ASP A 21 -2.03 11.05 4.65
C ASP A 21 -2.11 12.58 4.78
N TYR A 22 -3.28 13.09 5.18
CA TYR A 22 -3.52 14.52 5.33
C TYR A 22 -2.68 15.15 6.46
N ASN A 23 -2.33 14.36 7.46
CA ASN A 23 -1.53 14.81 8.60
C ASN A 23 -0.02 14.83 8.28
N SER A 24 0.38 14.35 7.09
CA SER A 24 1.76 14.37 6.66
C SER A 24 1.95 15.15 5.37
N GLN A 25 2.71 16.23 5.45
CA GLN A 25 3.15 16.98 4.27
C GLN A 25 4.00 16.17 3.29
N TYR A 26 4.55 15.02 3.72
CA TYR A 26 5.48 14.24 2.91
C TYR A 26 4.85 13.01 2.26
N ARG A 27 3.77 12.43 2.81
CA ARG A 27 3.16 11.19 2.32
C ARG A 27 2.29 11.44 1.11
N LYS A 28 2.92 11.68 -0.04
CA LYS A 28 2.26 11.90 -1.33
C LYS A 28 2.83 11.01 -2.41
N VAL A 29 1.97 10.62 -3.36
CA VAL A 29 2.41 9.93 -4.58
C VAL A 29 3.08 10.96 -5.47
N VAL A 30 4.31 10.68 -5.88
CA VAL A 30 5.08 11.57 -6.78
C VAL A 30 5.19 11.01 -8.19
N ARG A 31 4.96 9.71 -8.38
CA ARG A 31 4.83 9.06 -9.68
C ARG A 31 3.78 7.95 -9.59
N ALA A 32 2.88 7.90 -10.58
CA ALA A 32 1.79 6.94 -10.67
C ALA A 32 1.80 6.17 -11.99
N GLN A 33 0.86 6.44 -12.90
CA GLN A 33 0.71 5.68 -14.14
C GLN A 33 2.02 5.60 -14.95
N GLY A 34 2.35 4.40 -15.42
CA GLY A 34 3.56 4.14 -16.20
C GLY A 34 4.87 4.16 -15.41
N PHE A 35 4.85 4.38 -14.10
CA PHE A 35 6.07 4.33 -13.29
C PHE A 35 6.53 2.89 -13.08
N LEU A 36 7.80 2.63 -13.42
CA LEU A 36 8.46 1.35 -13.20
C LEU A 36 9.33 1.44 -11.96
N CYS A 37 9.03 0.60 -10.98
CA CYS A 37 9.77 0.45 -9.73
C CYS A 37 11.08 -0.29 -10.02
N ASN A 38 12.20 0.40 -9.82
CA ASN A 38 13.55 -0.11 -10.10
C ASN A 38 14.45 -0.11 -8.87
N ARG A 39 13.99 0.47 -7.76
CA ARG A 39 14.70 0.42 -6.50
C ARG A 39 14.55 -0.97 -5.88
N TYR A 40 15.57 -1.46 -5.19
CA TYR A 40 15.59 -2.84 -4.69
C TYR A 40 15.45 -3.86 -5.84
N ASP A 41 15.00 -5.08 -5.53
CA ASP A 41 14.85 -6.19 -6.48
C ASP A 41 13.51 -6.15 -7.24
N TYR A 42 12.99 -4.95 -7.54
CA TYR A 42 11.69 -4.79 -8.20
C TYR A 42 11.71 -4.98 -9.72
N ASN A 43 12.90 -4.99 -10.34
CA ASN A 43 13.11 -5.37 -11.75
C ASN A 43 12.17 -4.66 -12.75
N GLY A 44 11.90 -3.37 -12.54
CA GLY A 44 11.02 -2.59 -13.43
C GLY A 44 9.54 -2.89 -13.27
N SER A 45 9.11 -3.46 -12.13
CA SER A 45 7.69 -3.75 -11.88
C SER A 45 6.85 -2.47 -11.84
N PRO A 46 5.66 -2.43 -12.47
CA PRO A 46 4.80 -1.27 -12.40
C PRO A 46 4.34 -0.99 -10.96
N GLY A 47 4.22 0.29 -10.60
CA GLY A 47 3.77 0.68 -9.27
C GLY A 47 3.83 2.18 -9.01
N TYR A 48 3.99 2.54 -7.74
CA TYR A 48 4.01 3.94 -7.30
C TYR A 48 5.36 4.33 -6.72
N LYS A 49 5.77 5.58 -6.98
CA LYS A 49 6.80 6.25 -6.19
C LYS A 49 6.14 7.18 -5.20
N VAL A 50 6.43 6.97 -3.91
CA VAL A 50 5.80 7.70 -2.81
C VAL A 50 6.86 8.46 -2.03
N GLN A 51 6.64 9.76 -1.83
CA GLN A 51 7.44 10.55 -0.92
C GLN A 51 7.05 10.21 0.53
N ILE A 52 8.03 10.10 1.41
CA ILE A 52 7.83 9.76 2.84
C ILE A 52 8.57 10.70 3.79
N GLY A 53 9.43 11.58 3.26
CA GLY A 53 10.14 12.62 3.99
C GLY A 53 10.60 13.73 3.04
N LYS A 54 11.29 14.74 3.56
CA LYS A 54 11.74 15.91 2.76
C LYS A 54 12.54 15.53 1.51
N ARG A 55 13.37 14.49 1.60
CA ARG A 55 14.20 13.95 0.49
C ARG A 55 14.15 12.43 0.41
N SER A 56 13.13 11.81 0.99
CA SER A 56 13.03 10.36 1.15
C SER A 56 11.83 9.84 0.37
N PHE A 57 12.07 8.80 -0.42
CA PHE A 57 11.06 8.17 -1.27
C PHE A 57 11.09 6.65 -1.07
N ILE A 58 9.97 6.00 -1.33
CA ILE A 58 9.88 4.54 -1.42
C ILE A 58 9.10 4.18 -2.69
N GLU A 59 9.29 2.94 -3.12
CA GLU A 59 8.62 2.39 -4.29
C GLU A 59 7.70 1.25 -3.84
N ILE A 60 6.48 1.28 -4.35
CA ILE A 60 5.41 0.34 -4.01
C ILE A 60 4.95 -0.31 -5.32
N PRO A 61 5.49 -1.48 -5.68
CA PRO A 61 5.03 -2.24 -6.83
C PRO A 61 3.58 -2.70 -6.65
N PHE A 62 2.86 -2.90 -7.75
CA PHE A 62 1.53 -3.52 -7.70
C PHE A 62 1.57 -4.94 -7.18
N THR A 63 2.63 -5.69 -7.45
CA THR A 63 2.83 -7.02 -6.88
C THR A 63 2.91 -6.99 -5.35
N MET A 64 3.48 -5.92 -4.77
CA MET A 64 3.46 -5.71 -3.32
C MET A 64 2.05 -5.52 -2.79
N LEU A 65 1.26 -4.67 -3.45
CA LEU A 65 -0.15 -4.44 -3.07
C LEU A 65 -0.96 -5.73 -3.20
N GLN A 66 -0.76 -6.50 -4.27
CA GLN A 66 -1.45 -7.75 -4.51
C GLN A 66 -1.16 -8.77 -3.40
N ASN A 67 0.12 -9.08 -3.18
CA ASN A 67 0.51 -10.13 -2.23
C ASN A 67 -0.05 -9.86 -0.84
N VAL A 68 0.04 -8.61 -0.36
CA VAL A 68 -0.47 -8.30 0.98
C VAL A 68 -2.00 -8.21 1.04
N PHE A 69 -2.67 -7.88 -0.07
CA PHE A 69 -4.12 -7.87 -0.15
C PHE A 69 -4.64 -9.31 -0.06
N GLU A 70 -4.09 -10.22 -0.86
CA GLU A 70 -4.48 -11.64 -0.88
C GLU A 70 -4.20 -12.32 0.47
N GLU A 71 -3.05 -12.00 1.08
CA GLU A 71 -2.71 -12.47 2.43
C GLU A 71 -3.69 -11.92 3.47
N ALA A 72 -3.99 -10.61 3.44
CA ALA A 72 -4.96 -10.01 4.36
C ALA A 72 -6.35 -10.64 4.21
N VAL A 73 -6.81 -10.88 2.98
CA VAL A 73 -8.10 -11.55 2.72
C VAL A 73 -8.12 -12.97 3.26
N SER A 74 -7.00 -13.70 3.14
CA SER A 74 -6.86 -15.06 3.66
C SER A 74 -6.78 -15.10 5.20
N ALA A 75 -6.24 -14.04 5.81
CA ALA A 75 -6.09 -13.88 7.26
C ALA A 75 -7.16 -12.93 7.85
N ASP A 76 -8.43 -13.33 7.77
CA ASP A 76 -9.58 -12.65 8.38
C ASP A 76 -9.91 -11.24 7.85
N GLY A 77 -9.32 -10.85 6.71
CA GLY A 77 -9.55 -9.57 6.07
C GLY A 77 -8.87 -8.39 6.76
N VAL A 78 -7.85 -8.60 7.61
CA VAL A 78 -7.16 -7.52 8.32
C VAL A 78 -5.74 -7.36 7.79
N TYR A 79 -5.45 -6.21 7.18
CA TYR A 79 -4.10 -5.81 6.83
C TYR A 79 -3.40 -5.11 8.00
N ASN A 80 -2.21 -5.58 8.36
CA ASN A 80 -1.33 -4.98 9.36
C ASN A 80 0.15 -5.31 9.09
N LYS A 81 1.04 -4.87 10.01
CA LYS A 81 2.48 -5.13 9.90
C LYS A 81 2.82 -6.62 9.79
N ASN A 82 2.10 -7.49 10.48
CA ASN A 82 2.40 -8.93 10.49
C ASN A 82 2.10 -9.53 9.11
N ILE A 83 0.94 -9.19 8.52
CA ILE A 83 0.60 -9.56 7.13
C ILE A 83 1.67 -9.09 6.15
N PHE A 84 2.10 -7.83 6.26
CA PHE A 84 3.15 -7.31 5.39
C PHE A 84 4.48 -8.07 5.56
N ARG A 85 4.82 -8.46 6.80
CA ARG A 85 6.08 -9.15 7.13
C ARG A 85 6.16 -10.56 6.53
N ILE A 86 5.04 -11.23 6.30
CA ILE A 86 5.00 -12.57 5.70
C ILE A 86 5.70 -12.56 4.33
N HIS A 87 5.37 -11.57 3.50
CA HIS A 87 5.93 -11.44 2.15
C HIS A 87 7.21 -10.61 2.09
N TYR A 88 7.37 -9.64 2.99
CA TYR A 88 8.45 -8.66 2.95
C TYR A 88 9.15 -8.49 4.29
N PRO A 89 9.78 -9.54 4.86
CA PRO A 89 10.35 -9.50 6.20
C PRO A 89 11.44 -8.44 6.35
N THR A 90 12.37 -8.35 5.40
CA THR A 90 13.46 -7.36 5.39
C THR A 90 12.94 -5.92 5.28
N ARG A 91 11.82 -5.71 4.57
CA ARG A 91 11.19 -4.39 4.40
C ARG A 91 10.25 -4.01 5.55
N ALA A 92 9.96 -4.95 6.45
CA ALA A 92 9.23 -4.72 7.69
C ALA A 92 10.17 -4.38 8.87
N GLU A 93 11.48 -4.62 8.71
CA GLU A 93 12.50 -4.39 9.73
C GLU A 93 13.05 -2.97 9.71
N ARG A 94 13.11 -2.35 10.90
CA ARG A 94 13.43 -0.93 11.10
C ARG A 94 14.78 -0.49 10.50
N LYS A 95 15.74 -1.42 10.33
CA LYS A 95 17.10 -1.14 9.82
C LYS A 95 17.20 -1.09 8.29
N VAL A 96 16.33 -1.81 7.56
CA VAL A 96 16.42 -1.98 6.09
C VAL A 96 15.12 -1.50 5.42
N GLY A 97 13.99 -1.76 6.06
CA GLY A 97 12.67 -1.32 5.69
C GLY A 97 12.15 -0.26 6.64
N HIS A 98 12.26 1.00 6.22
CA HIS A 98 11.59 2.07 6.93
C HIS A 98 10.10 1.65 7.12
N PRO A 99 9.52 1.72 8.34
CA PRO A 99 8.12 1.32 8.63
C PRO A 99 7.08 2.11 7.81
N CYS A 100 7.55 2.98 6.93
CA CYS A 100 6.79 3.66 5.90
C CYS A 100 6.20 2.72 4.85
N HIS A 101 6.81 1.57 4.48
CA HIS A 101 6.18 0.68 3.48
C HIS A 101 4.83 0.17 3.99
N VAL A 102 4.79 -0.38 5.20
CA VAL A 102 3.56 -0.86 5.85
C VAL A 102 2.51 0.25 5.90
N HIS A 103 2.90 1.44 6.36
CA HIS A 103 1.95 2.55 6.43
C HIS A 103 1.48 3.02 5.05
N VAL A 104 2.38 3.16 4.08
CA VAL A 104 2.04 3.67 2.75
C VAL A 104 1.09 2.72 2.05
N VAL A 105 1.32 1.41 2.15
CA VAL A 105 0.40 0.40 1.61
C VAL A 105 -0.97 0.49 2.28
N GLY A 106 -1.01 0.58 3.62
CA GLY A 106 -2.28 0.78 4.35
C GLY A 106 -3.01 2.06 3.91
N LYS A 107 -2.28 3.17 3.75
CA LYS A 107 -2.84 4.44 3.27
C LYS A 107 -3.27 4.42 1.81
N ILE A 108 -2.60 3.67 0.94
CA ILE A 108 -3.06 3.44 -0.43
C ILE A 108 -4.41 2.71 -0.41
N PHE A 109 -4.54 1.64 0.38
CA PHE A 109 -5.80 0.92 0.50
C PHE A 109 -6.93 1.76 1.10
N GLU A 110 -6.64 2.52 2.16
CA GLU A 110 -7.60 3.46 2.75
C GLU A 110 -8.05 4.50 1.72
N LYS A 111 -7.10 5.14 1.05
CA LYS A 111 -7.37 6.22 0.10
C LYS A 111 -8.15 5.75 -1.12
N ALA A 112 -7.90 4.53 -1.58
CA ALA A 112 -8.62 3.89 -2.68
C ALA A 112 -9.98 3.29 -2.29
N GLY A 113 -10.36 3.31 -1.00
CA GLY A 113 -11.58 2.67 -0.52
C GLY A 113 -11.55 1.13 -0.55
N VAL A 114 -10.34 0.55 -0.61
CA VAL A 114 -10.11 -0.91 -0.54
C VAL A 114 -10.15 -1.39 0.90
N ALA A 115 -9.73 -0.54 1.85
CA ALA A 115 -9.74 -0.87 3.27
C ALA A 115 -10.25 0.29 4.12
N LEU A 116 -10.77 -0.02 5.31
CA LEU A 116 -11.15 0.94 6.34
C LEU A 116 -10.17 0.87 7.50
N PRO A 117 -9.70 2.00 8.04
CA PRO A 117 -8.85 1.99 9.23
C PRO A 117 -9.65 1.45 10.43
N ILE A 118 -9.08 0.48 11.14
CA ILE A 118 -9.57 0.03 12.45
C ILE A 118 -8.91 0.88 13.53
N ASP A 119 -7.59 1.06 13.40
CA ASP A 119 -6.76 1.92 14.23
C ASP A 119 -5.54 2.42 13.42
N SER A 120 -4.58 3.07 14.09
CA SER A 120 -3.37 3.61 13.45
C SER A 120 -2.51 2.61 12.66
N LYS A 121 -2.64 1.30 12.91
CA LYS A 121 -1.77 0.22 12.38
C LYS A 121 -2.55 -0.89 11.68
N ASN A 122 -3.86 -0.97 11.87
CA ASN A 122 -4.70 -2.06 11.36
C ASN A 122 -5.78 -1.53 10.41
N TYR A 123 -5.98 -2.23 9.30
CA TYR A 123 -6.92 -1.86 8.25
C TYR A 123 -7.79 -3.08 7.90
N ARG A 124 -9.11 -2.92 7.87
CA ARG A 124 -10.06 -3.96 7.45
C ARG A 124 -10.29 -3.85 5.95
N ILE A 125 -10.00 -4.90 5.20
CA ILE A 125 -10.36 -4.99 3.78
C ILE A 125 -11.88 -4.95 3.65
N VAL A 126 -12.38 -4.10 2.77
CA VAL A 126 -13.82 -3.96 2.54
C VAL A 126 -14.32 -5.18 1.78
N ASP A 127 -15.15 -6.00 2.41
CA ASP A 127 -15.86 -7.05 1.69
C ASP A 127 -17.23 -6.58 1.24
N LYS A 128 -17.35 -6.18 -0.04
CA LYS A 128 -18.64 -5.80 -0.65
C LYS A 128 -19.66 -6.95 -0.72
N LYS A 129 -19.30 -8.19 -0.34
CA LYS A 129 -20.21 -9.34 -0.34
C LYS A 129 -21.03 -9.52 0.94
N LYS A 130 -20.79 -8.74 2.00
CA LYS A 130 -21.65 -8.73 3.19
C LYS A 130 -22.35 -7.38 3.34
N PRO A 131 -23.66 -7.29 3.03
CA PRO A 131 -24.44 -6.15 3.50
C PRO A 131 -24.42 -6.15 5.02
N ARG A 132 -24.26 -4.97 5.61
CA ARG A 132 -24.53 -4.74 7.04
C ARG A 132 -26.01 -4.88 7.32
#